data_AF-A0A821NV67-F1
#
_entry.id   AF-A0A821NV67-F1
#
_cell.length_a   1.000
_cell.length_b   1.000
_cell.length_c   1.000
_cell.angle_alpha   90.00
_cell.angle_beta   90.00
_cell.angle_gamma   90.00
#
_symmetry.space_group_name_H-M   'P 1'
#
loop_
_entity.id
_entity.type
_entity.pdbx_description
1 polymer ?
#
loop_
_entity_poly.entity_id
_entity_poly.type
_entity_poly.pdbx_seq_one_letter_code
_entity_poly.pdbx_strand_id
1 'polypeptide(L)'
;MSTSLADSLAFIAQKMCIYFGIPLLIVGTLGGLLNVIVFLSLRTFRQSSCAFYLTIMSIVNVGQLITGLLARIMITGFGIDWTQTSLIF
;
A
#
# COMPACT_ATOMS: atom_id res chain seq x y z
N MET A 1 -6.88 16.25 30.72
CA MET A 1 -6.42 17.18 29.65
C MET A 1 -5.47 16.54 28.65
N SER A 2 -4.66 15.54 29.04
CA SER A 2 -3.84 14.77 28.10
C SER A 2 -4.64 13.84 27.18
N THR A 3 -5.75 13.26 27.68
CA THR A 3 -6.61 12.33 26.92
C THR A 3 -7.33 12.99 25.74
N SER A 4 -7.88 14.19 25.93
CA SER A 4 -8.57 14.93 24.85
C SER A 4 -7.68 15.31 23.67
N LEU A 5 -6.39 15.55 23.92
CA LEU A 5 -5.41 15.83 22.87
C LEU A 5 -5.03 14.54 22.11
N ALA A 6 -4.87 13.43 22.83
CA ALA A 6 -4.60 12.12 22.24
C ALA A 6 -5.76 11.67 21.33
N ASP A 7 -7.00 11.84 21.78
CA ASP A 7 -8.21 11.47 21.03
C ASP A 7 -8.37 12.32 19.76
N SER A 8 -8.09 13.63 19.86
CA SER A 8 -8.14 14.54 18.71
C SER A 8 -7.10 14.18 17.65
N LEU A 9 -5.88 13.82 18.08
CA LEU A 9 -4.81 13.39 17.19
C LEU A 9 -5.14 12.08 16.49
N ALA A 10 -5.69 11.10 17.22
CA ALA A 10 -6.13 9.82 16.66
C ALA A 10 -7.24 10.01 15.61
N PHE A 11 -8.22 10.89 15.86
CA PHE A 11 -9.28 11.20 14.92
C PHE A 11 -8.76 11.85 13.63
N ILE A 12 -7.84 12.82 13.75
CA ILE A 12 -7.22 13.48 12.59
C ILE A 12 -6.37 12.49 11.79
N ALA A 13 -5.60 11.64 12.47
CA ALA A 13 -4.80 10.60 11.84
C ALA A 13 -5.68 9.59 11.07
N GLN A 14 -6.81 9.17 11.65
CA GLN A 14 -7.78 8.30 11.00
C GLN A 14 -8.33 8.93 9.72
N LYS A 15 -8.76 10.20 9.77
CA LYS A 15 -9.30 10.90 8.60
C LYS A 15 -8.26 11.07 7.50
N MET A 16 -7.03 11.45 7.85
CA MET A 16 -5.94 11.54 6.87
C MET A 16 -5.61 10.17 6.25
N CYS A 17 -5.57 9.11 7.06
CA CYS A 17 -5.25 7.77 6.58
C CYS A 17 -6.32 7.24 5.61
N ILE A 18 -7.59 7.51 5.86
CA ILE A 18 -8.68 7.11 4.93
C ILE A 18 -8.64 7.97 3.66
N TYR A 19 -8.56 9.29 3.80
CA TYR A 19 -8.71 10.21 2.67
C TYR A 19 -7.50 10.20 1.73
N PHE A 20 -6.29 10.02 2.26
CA PHE A 20 -5.08 9.88 1.45
C PHE A 20 -4.74 8.41 1.16
N GLY A 21 -4.95 7.50 2.10
CA GLY A 21 -4.54 6.10 1.94
C GLY A 21 -5.31 5.38 0.84
N ILE A 22 -6.63 5.55 0.74
CA ILE A 22 -7.46 4.90 -0.29
C ILE A 22 -7.05 5.31 -1.71
N PRO A 23 -7.00 6.61 -2.08
CA PRO A 23 -6.59 6.99 -3.43
C PRO A 23 -5.14 6.61 -3.73
N LEU A 24 -4.24 6.66 -2.73
CA LEU A 24 -2.84 6.26 -2.91
C LEU A 24 -2.72 4.75 -3.17
N LEU A 25 -3.56 3.93 -2.55
CA LEU A 25 -3.68 2.50 -2.85
C LEU A 25 -4.17 2.28 -4.29
N ILE A 26 -5.21 2.98 -4.72
CA ILE A 26 -5.79 2.83 -6.07
C ILE A 26 -4.79 3.27 -7.14
N VAL A 27 -4.23 4.47 -7.01
CA VAL A 27 -3.27 5.00 -7.99
C VAL A 27 -1.97 4.20 -7.98
N GLY A 28 -1.47 3.81 -6.81
CA GLY A 28 -0.24 3.01 -6.70
C GLY A 28 -0.37 1.60 -7.26
N THR A 29 -1.51 0.94 -7.05
CA THR A 29 -1.77 -0.39 -7.66
C THR A 29 -1.94 -0.31 -9.16
N LEU A 30 -2.74 0.64 -9.67
CA LEU A 30 -2.92 0.85 -11.11
C LEU A 30 -1.61 1.24 -11.80
N GLY A 31 -0.85 2.16 -11.23
CA GLY A 31 0.44 2.58 -11.77
C GLY A 31 1.45 1.43 -11.81
N GLY A 32 1.51 0.61 -10.75
CA GLY A 32 2.37 -0.56 -10.70
C GLY A 32 1.98 -1.64 -11.72
N LEU A 33 0.68 -1.90 -11.89
CA LEU A 33 0.18 -2.84 -12.91
C LEU A 33 0.49 -2.37 -14.33
N LEU A 34 0.28 -1.08 -14.62
CA LEU A 34 0.63 -0.49 -15.91
C LEU A 34 2.13 -0.59 -16.20
N ASN A 35 2.98 -0.37 -15.18
CA ASN A 35 4.43 -0.49 -15.33
C ASN A 35 4.85 -1.92 -15.72
N VAL A 36 4.27 -2.92 -15.04
CA VAL A 36 4.51 -4.34 -15.36
C VAL A 36 4.04 -4.67 -16.78
N ILE A 37 2.86 -4.20 -17.19
CA ILE A 37 2.33 -4.42 -18.54
C ILE A 37 3.22 -3.78 -19.60
N VAL A 38 3.70 -2.55 -19.38
CA VAL A 38 4.60 -1.84 -20.30
C VAL A 38 5.93 -2.58 -20.44
N PHE A 39 6.53 -3.01 -19.32
CA PHE A 39 7.77 -3.79 -19.36
C PHE A 39 7.61 -5.15 -20.04
N LEU A 40 6.42 -5.77 -19.95
CA LEU A 40 6.14 -7.05 -20.61
C LEU A 40 5.85 -6.89 -22.12
N SER A 41 5.20 -5.80 -22.54
CA SER A 41 4.80 -5.57 -23.94
C SER A 41 5.96 -5.12 -24.84
N LEU A 42 6.93 -4.38 -24.29
CA LEU A 42 8.06 -3.88 -25.08
C LEU A 42 9.14 -4.96 -25.26
N ARG A 43 9.18 -5.58 -26.45
CA ARG A 43 10.22 -6.53 -26.86
C ARG A 43 11.66 -6.01 -26.64
N THR A 44 11.87 -4.70 -26.71
CA THR A 44 13.17 -4.02 -26.49
C THR A 44 13.67 -4.14 -25.04
N PHE A 45 12.78 -4.25 -24.06
CA PHE A 45 13.14 -4.39 -22.64
C PHE A 45 13.48 -5.84 -22.25
N ARG A 46 13.11 -6.83 -23.06
CA ARG A 46 13.37 -8.26 -22.79
C ARG A 46 14.85 -8.66 -22.89
N GLN A 47 15.71 -7.79 -23.42
CA GLN A 47 17.13 -8.05 -23.64
C GLN A 47 18.03 -7.42 -22.57
N SER A 48 17.48 -6.57 -21.69
CA SER A 48 18.25 -5.87 -20.66
C SER A 48 17.88 -6.38 -19.28
N SER A 49 18.85 -6.92 -18.53
CA SER A 49 18.67 -7.40 -17.15
C SER A 49 18.09 -6.34 -16.21
N CYS A 50 18.27 -5.06 -16.55
CA CYS A 50 17.72 -3.91 -15.83
C CYS A 50 16.17 -3.90 -15.82
N ALA A 51 15.53 -4.26 -16.94
CA ALA A 51 14.07 -4.26 -17.07
C ALA A 51 13.41 -5.26 -16.12
N PHE A 52 14.03 -6.43 -16.00
CA PHE A 52 13.58 -7.49 -15.10
C PHE A 52 13.69 -7.05 -13.64
N TYR A 53 14.81 -6.41 -13.26
CA TYR A 53 14.97 -5.84 -11.93
C TYR A 53 13.92 -4.78 -11.62
N LEU A 54 13.66 -3.86 -12.55
CA LEU A 54 12.62 -2.83 -12.41
C LEU A 54 11.21 -3.44 -12.31
N THR A 55 10.96 -4.54 -13.01
CA THR A 55 9.69 -5.27 -12.93
C THR A 55 9.51 -5.91 -11.55
N ILE A 56 10.53 -6.62 -11.04
CA ILE A 56 10.50 -7.19 -9.67
C ILE A 56 10.35 -6.08 -8.64
N MET A 57 11.09 -4.99 -8.77
CA MET A 57 11.00 -3.85 -7.86
C MET A 57 9.58 -3.26 -7.86
N SER A 58 8.95 -3.13 -9.04
CA SER A 58 7.56 -2.67 -9.16
C SER A 58 6.58 -3.64 -8.50
N ILE A 59 6.76 -4.96 -8.67
CA ILE A 59 5.93 -6.00 -8.03
C ILE A 59 6.07 -5.94 -6.51
N VAL A 60 7.31 -5.85 -5.99
CA VAL A 60 7.58 -5.74 -4.55
C VAL A 60 6.97 -4.46 -3.99
N ASN A 61 7.09 -3.34 -4.69
CA ASN A 61 6.54 -2.06 -4.24
C ASN A 61 5.01 -2.09 -4.20
N VAL A 62 4.34 -2.69 -5.19
CA VAL A 62 2.89 -2.95 -5.16
C VAL A 62 2.52 -3.89 -4.01
N GLY A 63 3.29 -4.96 -3.80
CA GLY A 63 3.08 -5.88 -2.68
C GLY A 63 3.21 -5.21 -1.31
N GLN A 64 4.20 -4.34 -1.13
CA GLN A 64 4.38 -3.53 0.08
C GLN A 64 3.25 -2.50 0.25
N LEU A 65 2.78 -1.91 -0.85
CA LEU A 65 1.63 -1.00 -0.81
C LEU A 65 0.36 -1.74 -0.36
N ILE A 66 0.10 -2.93 -0.92
CA ILE A 66 -1.06 -3.75 -0.57
C ILE A 66 -0.95 -4.27 0.86
N THR A 67 0.20 -4.78 1.30
CA THR A 67 0.30 -5.38 2.64
C THR A 67 0.46 -4.32 3.73
N GLY A 68 1.31 -3.30 3.52
CA GLY A 68 1.60 -2.27 4.51
C GLY A 68 0.52 -1.21 4.60
N LEU A 69 0.16 -0.58 3.48
CA LEU A 69 -0.80 0.53 3.50
C LEU A 69 -2.22 0.06 3.79
N LEU A 70 -2.65 -1.08 3.22
CA LEU A 70 -3.96 -1.66 3.51
C LEU A 70 -4.09 -2.05 4.98
N ALA A 71 -3.09 -2.72 5.55
CA ALA A 71 -3.11 -3.07 6.98
C ALA A 71 -3.23 -1.80 7.84
N ARG A 72 -2.49 -0.75 7.52
CA ARG A 72 -2.55 0.52 8.25
C ARG A 72 -3.91 1.21 8.15
N ILE A 73 -4.56 1.15 6.98
CA ILE A 73 -5.91 1.67 6.77
C ILE A 73 -6.93 0.82 7.56
N MET A 74 -6.78 -0.49 7.61
CA MET A 74 -7.70 -1.34 8.38
C MET A 74 -7.58 -1.12 9.89
N ILE A 75 -6.35 -1.01 10.40
CA ILE A 75 -6.06 -0.77 11.83
C ILE A 75 -6.49 0.64 12.24
N THR A 76 -5.97 1.67 11.54
CA THR A 76 -6.17 3.07 11.93
C THR A 76 -7.52 3.61 11.46
N GLY A 77 -8.00 3.15 10.31
CA GLY A 77 -9.23 3.60 9.66
C GLY A 77 -10.48 2.90 10.18
N PHE A 78 -10.43 1.58 10.34
CA PHE A 78 -11.60 0.76 10.69
C PHE A 78 -11.49 0.12 12.09
N GLY A 79 -10.35 0.22 12.77
CA GLY A 79 -10.14 -0.40 14.08
C GLY A 79 -10.05 -1.93 14.02
N ILE A 80 -9.90 -2.52 12.83
CA ILE A 80 -9.83 -3.97 12.64
C ILE A 80 -8.38 -4.35 12.37
N ASP A 81 -7.79 -5.07 13.31
CA ASP A 81 -6.40 -5.48 13.25
C ASP A 81 -6.27 -6.88 12.62
N TRP A 82 -6.25 -6.93 11.29
CA TRP A 82 -6.12 -8.19 10.53
C TRP A 82 -4.81 -8.94 10.81
N THR A 83 -3.80 -8.23 11.32
CA THR A 83 -2.52 -8.84 11.71
C THR A 83 -2.61 -9.58 13.04
N GLN A 84 -3.60 -9.27 13.89
CA GLN A 84 -3.84 -9.93 15.18
C GLN A 84 -4.79 -11.12 15.06
N THR A 85 -5.61 -11.19 14.01
CA THR A 85 -6.53 -12.31 13.75
C THR A 85 -5.82 -13.64 13.49
N SER A 86 -4.50 -13.63 13.22
CA SER A 86 -3.71 -14.85 13.06
C SER A 86 -3.33 -15.55 14.38
N LEU A 87 -3.75 -15.04 15.54
CA LEU A 87 -3.72 -15.78 16.81
C LEU A 87 -4.81 -16.86 16.79
N ILE A 88 -4.54 -17.92 16.04
CA ILE A 88 -5.28 -19.19 16.10
C ILE A 88 -4.89 -19.83 17.45
N PHE A 89 -5.86 -19.92 18.36
CA PHE A 89 -5.75 -20.74 19.59
C PHE A 89 -5.77 -22.24 19.25
#